data_AF-A0A067D0A3-F1
#
_entry.id   AF-A0A067D0A3-F1
#
_cell.length_a   1.000
_cell.length_b   1.000
_cell.length_c   1.000
_cell.angle_alpha   90.00
_cell.angle_beta   90.00
_cell.angle_gamma   90.00
#
_symmetry.space_group_name_H-M   'P 1'
#
loop_
_entity.id
_entity.type
_entity.pdbx_description
1 polymer ?
#
loop_
_entity_poly.entity_id
_entity_poly.type
_entity_poly.pdbx_seq_one_letter_code
_entity_poly.pdbx_strand_id
1 'polypeptide(L)'
;MTRRAKEQRQKRLAQRLAYETPEEIERRLQWRALLDTIDAAADAPDVAATETAKVRTLSAPDVLSWKSSHAIVAASGKFDLPVRVEYEDSEVSYEFHTKEMDIIFSIRFVDAATGLERFLIPPTRCASHESAVKGCHDVRGPGVLTLTWDNAFSWINQKELSYAVELHQNVPHLAPLVPANTARDTLQRELRLRQAAFDAKAGVLATLQASVDSRQAKILDLEQQLARLQTELATAVDEQSQATAELQGVARDVEVLDNELTALAWRTLPTPMVERILSFGAKADWKQWIAINKKWHGIVAGFKPAERD
;
A
#
# COMPACT_ATOMS: atom_id res chain seq x y z
N MET A 1 22.82 34.17 -20.38
CA MET A 1 22.37 33.49 -19.13
C MET A 1 23.28 33.91 -17.98
N THR A 2 22.72 34.45 -16.89
CA THR A 2 23.50 34.91 -15.73
C THR A 2 23.99 33.74 -14.87
N ARG A 3 25.18 33.86 -14.28
CA ARG A 3 25.81 32.84 -13.40
C ARG A 3 24.85 32.34 -12.30
N ARG A 4 24.03 33.26 -11.76
CA ARG A 4 23.01 33.02 -10.74
C ARG A 4 21.86 32.12 -11.21
N ALA A 5 21.45 32.22 -12.48
CA ALA A 5 20.41 31.36 -13.06
C ALA A 5 20.93 29.93 -13.28
N LYS A 6 22.22 29.78 -13.62
CA LYS A 6 22.87 28.47 -13.78
C LYS A 6 23.01 27.74 -12.43
N GLU A 7 23.38 28.45 -11.37
CA GLU A 7 23.46 27.91 -10.01
C GLU A 7 22.09 27.49 -9.46
N GLN A 8 21.04 28.29 -9.67
CA GLN A 8 19.69 27.89 -9.24
C GLN A 8 19.17 26.66 -10.01
N ARG A 9 19.49 26.54 -11.30
CA ARG A 9 19.17 25.35 -12.10
C ARG A 9 19.93 24.12 -11.60
N GLN A 10 21.22 24.24 -11.30
CA GLN A 10 22.01 23.16 -10.72
C GLN A 10 21.52 22.75 -9.34
N LYS A 11 21.11 23.71 -8.50
CA LYS A 11 20.56 23.42 -7.17
C LYS A 11 19.21 22.69 -7.23
N ARG A 12 18.34 23.06 -8.17
CA ARG A 12 17.07 22.34 -8.43
C ARG A 12 17.30 20.93 -8.98
N LEU A 13 18.30 20.75 -9.84
CA LEU A 13 18.67 19.43 -10.34
C LEU A 13 19.27 18.56 -9.23
N ALA A 14 20.15 19.11 -8.39
CA ALA A 14 20.73 18.42 -7.23
C ALA A 14 19.66 18.03 -6.19
N GLN A 15 18.67 18.90 -5.94
CA GLN A 15 17.54 18.55 -5.07
C GLN A 15 16.66 17.45 -5.67
N ARG A 16 16.40 17.47 -6.98
CA ARG A 16 15.70 16.36 -7.65
C ARG A 16 16.47 15.04 -7.52
N LEU A 17 17.79 15.07 -7.73
CA LEU A 17 18.68 13.92 -7.59
C LEU A 17 18.72 13.36 -6.16
N ALA A 18 18.53 14.20 -5.13
CA ALA A 18 18.52 13.79 -3.73
C ALA A 18 17.25 13.05 -3.29
N TYR A 19 16.17 13.12 -4.07
CA TYR A 19 14.91 12.41 -3.85
C TYR A 19 14.65 11.33 -4.92
N GLU A 20 15.66 10.99 -5.73
CA GLU A 20 15.53 9.89 -6.69
C GLU A 20 15.40 8.57 -5.93
N THR A 21 14.35 7.83 -6.26
CA THR A 21 14.17 6.45 -5.80
C THR A 21 15.25 5.55 -6.42
N PRO A 22 15.64 4.43 -5.76
CA PRO A 22 16.65 3.51 -6.30
C PRO A 22 16.28 3.01 -7.71
N GLU A 23 14.99 2.82 -7.99
CA GLU A 23 14.47 2.43 -9.30
C GLU A 23 14.70 3.51 -10.39
N GLU A 24 14.65 4.80 -10.03
CA GLU A 24 14.95 5.90 -10.96
C GLU A 24 16.43 6.00 -11.27
N ILE A 25 17.28 5.70 -10.29
CA ILE A 25 18.74 5.62 -10.46
C ILE A 25 19.09 4.48 -11.41
N GLU A 26 18.53 3.29 -11.19
CA GLU A 26 18.70 2.12 -12.06
C GLU A 26 18.20 2.38 -13.48
N ARG A 27 17.00 2.96 -13.63
CA ARG A 27 16.46 3.33 -14.95
C ARG A 27 17.37 4.32 -15.67
N ARG A 28 17.99 5.27 -14.96
CA ARG A 28 18.93 6.23 -15.55
C ARG A 28 20.23 5.56 -15.98
N LEU A 29 20.74 4.60 -15.20
CA LEU A 29 21.93 3.83 -15.57
C LEU A 29 21.67 2.96 -16.79
N GLN A 30 20.54 2.26 -16.83
CA GLN A 30 20.08 1.50 -18.01
C GLN A 30 19.95 2.40 -19.24
N TRP A 31 19.41 3.61 -19.07
CA TRP A 31 19.31 4.58 -20.16
C TRP A 31 20.67 5.06 -20.66
N ARG A 32 21.62 5.33 -19.77
CA ARG A 32 22.99 5.69 -20.15
C ARG A 32 23.68 4.57 -20.91
N ALA A 33 23.59 3.34 -20.42
CA ALA A 33 24.14 2.18 -21.10
C ALA A 33 23.54 1.99 -22.50
N LEU A 34 22.23 2.19 -22.65
CA LEU A 34 21.56 2.16 -23.95
C LEU A 34 22.11 3.26 -24.89
N LEU A 35 22.23 4.50 -24.41
CA LEU A 35 22.83 5.58 -25.23
C LEU A 35 24.27 5.27 -25.64
N ASP A 36 25.09 4.79 -24.72
CA ASP A 36 26.49 4.43 -25.00
C ASP A 36 26.58 3.33 -26.09
N THR A 37 25.64 2.38 -26.10
CA THR A 37 25.59 1.34 -27.15
C THR A 37 25.19 1.89 -28.53
N ILE A 38 24.34 2.92 -28.57
CA ILE A 38 23.88 3.55 -29.81
C ILE A 38 24.97 4.46 -30.37
N ASP A 39 25.63 5.23 -29.52
CA ASP A 39 26.73 6.11 -29.93
C ASP A 39 27.94 5.30 -30.40
N ALA A 40 28.29 4.20 -29.71
CA ALA A 40 29.33 3.28 -30.17
C ALA A 40 29.04 2.61 -31.52
N ALA A 41 27.75 2.40 -31.86
CA ALA A 41 27.33 1.89 -33.16
C ALA A 41 27.34 2.97 -34.26
N ALA A 42 27.24 4.25 -33.90
CA ALA A 42 27.29 5.38 -34.83
C ALA A 42 28.74 5.82 -35.15
N ASP A 43 29.67 5.63 -34.20
CA ASP A 43 31.10 5.94 -34.36
C ASP A 43 31.92 4.85 -35.08
N ALA A 44 31.31 3.71 -35.41
CA ALA A 44 31.96 2.67 -36.20
C ALA A 44 32.18 3.17 -37.65
N PRO A 45 33.44 3.34 -38.12
CA PRO A 45 33.69 3.78 -39.48
C PRO A 45 33.26 2.71 -40.48
N ASP A 46 32.61 3.15 -41.56
CA ASP A 46 31.96 2.35 -42.62
C ASP A 46 32.96 1.61 -43.55
N VAL A 47 34.14 1.25 -43.06
CA VAL A 47 35.21 0.63 -43.85
C VAL A 47 35.79 -0.56 -43.09
N ALA A 48 35.18 -1.74 -43.25
CA ALA A 48 35.86 -3.04 -43.33
C ALA A 48 34.86 -4.20 -43.20
N ALA A 49 34.08 -4.44 -44.26
CA ALA A 49 34.03 -5.80 -44.74
C ALA A 49 35.43 -6.11 -45.28
N THR A 50 36.33 -6.66 -44.45
CA THR A 50 37.47 -7.54 -44.76
C THR A 50 38.37 -7.62 -43.51
N GLU A 51 38.34 -8.80 -42.88
CA GLU A 51 39.44 -9.43 -42.13
C GLU A 51 40.06 -8.78 -40.88
N THR A 52 39.99 -9.56 -39.80
CA THR A 52 40.96 -9.67 -38.68
C THR A 52 40.94 -8.63 -37.56
N ALA A 53 40.04 -8.85 -36.59
CA ALA A 53 40.35 -8.64 -35.18
C ALA A 53 40.02 -9.93 -34.40
N LYS A 54 41.03 -10.80 -34.38
CA LYS A 54 41.07 -12.07 -33.66
C LYS A 54 41.17 -11.80 -32.17
N VAL A 55 40.06 -11.39 -31.53
CA VAL A 55 39.92 -11.53 -30.09
C VAL A 55 39.42 -12.95 -29.84
N ARG A 56 40.32 -13.80 -29.37
CA ARG A 56 39.99 -15.12 -28.83
C ARG A 56 39.15 -14.92 -27.56
N THR A 57 37.85 -14.76 -27.70
CA THR A 57 36.91 -15.23 -26.68
C THR A 57 36.58 -16.67 -27.05
N LEU A 58 36.93 -17.60 -26.17
CA LEU A 58 36.41 -18.96 -26.22
C LEU A 58 34.89 -18.82 -26.04
N SER A 59 34.16 -18.72 -27.15
CA SER A 59 32.70 -18.70 -27.15
C SER A 59 32.24 -20.05 -26.62
N ALA A 60 31.85 -20.11 -25.34
CA ALA A 60 31.17 -21.27 -24.81
C ALA A 60 29.90 -21.50 -25.66
N PRO A 61 29.60 -22.75 -26.04
CA PRO A 61 28.40 -23.04 -26.82
C PRO A 61 27.15 -22.64 -26.00
N ASP A 62 26.18 -22.03 -26.69
CA ASP A 62 24.84 -21.64 -26.21
C ASP A 62 24.11 -22.82 -25.52
N VAL A 63 24.43 -24.03 -25.97
CA VAL A 63 23.97 -25.29 -25.38
C VAL A 63 25.17 -26.12 -24.95
N LEU A 64 25.32 -26.30 -23.65
CA LEU A 64 26.27 -27.25 -23.08
C LEU A 64 25.55 -28.59 -22.91
N SER A 65 26.14 -29.69 -23.37
CA SER A 65 25.54 -31.02 -23.23
C SER A 65 26.49 -32.03 -22.60
N TRP A 66 25.96 -32.83 -21.67
CA TRP A 66 26.63 -33.93 -21.02
C TRP A 66 25.83 -35.20 -21.27
N LYS A 67 26.43 -36.18 -21.94
CA LYS A 67 25.78 -37.45 -22.28
C LYS A 67 26.69 -38.60 -21.87
N SER A 68 26.10 -39.62 -21.26
CA SER A 68 26.79 -40.89 -20.98
C SER A 68 25.78 -42.02 -21.08
N SER A 69 26.15 -43.12 -21.74
CA SER A 69 25.30 -44.31 -21.82
C SER A 69 25.58 -45.33 -20.72
N HIS A 70 26.75 -45.24 -20.06
CA HIS A 70 27.26 -46.28 -19.16
C HIS A 70 27.88 -45.69 -17.88
N ALA A 71 27.21 -44.75 -17.23
CA ALA A 71 27.65 -44.25 -15.92
C ALA A 71 27.32 -45.29 -14.83
N ILE A 72 28.32 -45.73 -14.06
CA ILE A 72 28.13 -46.72 -12.99
C ILE A 72 27.91 -45.98 -11.67
N VAL A 73 26.75 -46.21 -11.05
CA VAL A 73 26.47 -45.77 -9.68
C VAL A 73 26.65 -46.97 -8.75
N ALA A 74 27.71 -46.95 -7.95
CA ALA A 74 28.06 -48.04 -7.05
C ALA A 74 26.93 -48.36 -6.04
N ALA A 75 26.92 -49.58 -5.51
CA ALA A 75 26.05 -49.93 -4.39
C ALA A 75 26.35 -49.03 -3.19
N SER A 76 25.31 -48.53 -2.52
CA SER A 76 25.39 -47.54 -1.45
C SER A 76 26.10 -46.22 -1.85
N GLY A 77 26.27 -45.96 -3.15
CA GLY A 77 27.02 -44.83 -3.68
C GLY A 77 26.13 -43.77 -4.32
N LYS A 78 26.76 -42.67 -4.74
CA LYS A 78 26.13 -41.57 -5.47
C LYS A 78 26.98 -41.13 -6.65
N PHE A 79 26.32 -40.65 -7.70
CA PHE A 79 26.95 -40.03 -8.85
C PHE A 79 26.46 -38.58 -8.97
N ASP A 80 27.39 -37.64 -8.88
CA ASP A 80 27.12 -36.20 -8.90
C ASP A 80 27.67 -35.61 -10.21
N LEU A 81 26.83 -34.90 -10.95
CA LEU A 81 27.21 -34.12 -12.13
C LEU A 81 27.11 -32.62 -11.81
N PRO A 82 28.24 -31.95 -11.50
CA PRO A 82 28.26 -30.50 -11.33
C PRO A 82 28.24 -29.80 -12.69
N VAL A 83 27.31 -28.87 -12.84
CA VAL A 83 27.07 -28.04 -14.02
C VAL A 83 27.16 -26.59 -13.59
N ARG A 84 28.11 -25.84 -14.16
CA ARG A 84 28.28 -24.41 -13.88
C ARG A 84 27.35 -23.59 -14.77
N VAL A 85 26.56 -22.72 -14.14
CA VAL A 85 25.64 -21.79 -14.80
C VAL A 85 26.22 -20.39 -14.70
N GLU A 86 26.50 -19.77 -15.84
CA GLU A 86 27.19 -18.47 -15.90
C GLU A 86 26.26 -17.29 -16.16
N TYR A 87 25.07 -17.53 -16.73
CA TYR A 87 24.16 -16.49 -17.20
C TYR A 87 22.79 -16.57 -16.52
N GLU A 88 22.13 -15.41 -16.41
CA GLU A 88 20.75 -15.31 -15.93
C GLU A 88 19.77 -15.92 -16.96
N ASP A 89 18.63 -16.43 -16.47
CA ASP A 89 17.60 -17.09 -17.29
C ASP A 89 18.11 -18.26 -18.14
N SER A 90 18.91 -19.14 -17.54
CA SER A 90 19.33 -20.40 -18.17
C SER A 90 18.32 -21.51 -17.94
N GLU A 91 18.17 -22.43 -18.88
CA GLU A 91 17.25 -23.57 -18.78
C GLU A 91 18.05 -24.88 -18.79
N VAL A 92 17.81 -25.75 -17.80
CA VAL A 92 18.39 -27.11 -17.78
C VAL A 92 17.35 -28.14 -18.18
N SER A 93 17.66 -28.93 -19.20
CA SER A 93 16.88 -30.10 -19.58
C SER A 93 17.68 -31.36 -19.26
N TYR A 94 16.97 -32.40 -18.84
CA TYR A 94 17.58 -33.68 -18.51
C TYR A 94 16.69 -34.83 -18.97
N GLU A 95 17.34 -35.92 -19.35
CA GLU A 95 16.74 -37.21 -19.62
C GLU A 95 17.66 -38.29 -19.05
N PHE A 96 17.13 -39.25 -18.31
CA PHE A 96 17.91 -40.40 -17.87
C PHE A 96 17.09 -41.68 -17.74
N HIS A 97 17.81 -42.80 -17.84
CA HIS A 97 17.29 -44.15 -17.76
C HIS A 97 18.30 -45.02 -17.01
N THR A 98 17.80 -45.97 -16.22
CA THR A 98 18.65 -46.99 -15.59
C THR A 98 18.30 -48.35 -16.16
N LYS A 99 19.31 -49.19 -16.39
CA LYS A 99 19.09 -50.51 -17.00
C LYS A 99 18.23 -51.43 -16.13
N GLU A 100 18.42 -51.37 -14.82
CA GLU A 100 17.71 -52.21 -13.85
C GLU A 100 17.43 -51.42 -12.55
N MET A 101 16.21 -51.59 -12.03
CA MET A 101 15.76 -51.08 -10.73
C MET A 101 15.69 -49.54 -10.65
N ASP A 102 15.00 -49.00 -9.66
CA ASP A 102 14.79 -47.55 -9.49
C ASP A 102 16.00 -46.82 -8.92
N ILE A 103 16.08 -45.49 -9.02
CA ILE A 103 17.19 -44.69 -8.47
C ILE A 103 16.65 -43.41 -7.84
N ILE A 104 17.31 -42.89 -6.81
CA ILE A 104 16.94 -41.57 -6.27
C ILE A 104 17.60 -40.50 -7.14
N PHE A 105 16.82 -39.52 -7.58
CA PHE A 105 17.30 -38.39 -8.37
C PHE A 105 16.97 -37.08 -7.68
N SER A 106 17.91 -36.14 -7.72
CA SER A 106 17.70 -34.78 -7.22
C SER A 106 18.51 -33.77 -8.03
N ILE A 107 18.05 -32.52 -8.00
CA ILE A 107 18.77 -31.39 -8.59
C ILE A 107 18.88 -30.30 -7.53
N ARG A 108 20.11 -29.94 -7.20
CA ARG A 108 20.46 -28.91 -6.23
C ARG A 108 21.11 -27.73 -6.94
N PHE A 109 20.77 -26.51 -6.54
CA PHE A 109 21.39 -25.29 -7.05
C PHE A 109 22.00 -24.49 -5.90
N VAL A 110 23.26 -24.10 -6.06
CA VAL A 110 23.97 -23.19 -5.14
C VAL A 110 24.23 -21.89 -5.88
N ASP A 111 23.61 -20.82 -5.39
CA ASP A 111 23.73 -19.47 -5.95
C ASP A 111 25.13 -18.90 -5.74
N ALA A 112 25.76 -18.35 -6.79
CA ALA A 112 27.13 -17.84 -6.71
C ALA A 112 27.25 -16.52 -5.92
N ALA A 113 26.20 -15.70 -5.88
CA ALA A 113 26.22 -14.38 -5.24
C ALA A 113 25.84 -14.47 -3.75
N THR A 114 24.86 -15.31 -3.41
CA THR A 114 24.33 -15.43 -2.05
C THR A 114 24.85 -16.66 -1.30
N GLY A 115 25.38 -17.66 -2.02
CA GLY A 115 25.79 -18.95 -1.44
C GLY A 115 24.61 -19.81 -0.96
N LEU A 116 23.36 -19.38 -1.23
CA LEU A 116 22.16 -20.09 -0.80
C LEU A 116 21.97 -21.37 -1.62
N GLU A 117 21.65 -22.44 -0.92
CA GLU A 117 21.39 -23.75 -1.50
C GLU A 117 19.88 -24.02 -1.56
N ARG A 118 19.39 -24.46 -2.72
CA ARG A 118 18.00 -24.86 -2.93
C ARG A 118 17.88 -26.10 -3.79
N PHE A 119 16.85 -26.90 -3.57
CA PHE A 119 16.48 -27.99 -4.48
C PHE A 119 15.56 -27.47 -5.58
N LEU A 120 15.96 -27.68 -6.84
CA LEU A 120 15.04 -27.57 -7.98
C LEU A 120 14.18 -28.83 -8.07
N ILE A 121 14.77 -29.98 -7.76
CA ILE A 121 14.07 -31.25 -7.60
C ILE A 121 14.54 -31.89 -6.29
N PRO A 122 13.64 -32.10 -5.31
CA PRO A 122 14.00 -32.79 -4.08
C PRO A 122 14.34 -34.26 -4.37
N PRO A 123 15.16 -34.91 -3.52
CA PRO A 123 15.48 -36.34 -3.66
C PRO A 123 14.22 -37.20 -3.79
N THR A 124 14.01 -37.71 -5.00
CA THR A 124 12.81 -38.46 -5.37
C THR A 124 13.21 -39.80 -5.96
N ARG A 125 12.56 -40.87 -5.50
CA ARG A 125 12.79 -42.22 -6.02
C ARG A 125 12.07 -42.38 -7.36
N CYS A 126 12.83 -42.66 -8.41
CA CYS A 126 12.35 -42.71 -9.78
C CYS A 126 12.50 -44.13 -10.36
N ALA A 127 11.41 -44.72 -10.85
CA ALA A 127 11.39 -45.98 -11.59
C ALA A 127 11.93 -45.80 -13.03
N SER A 128 13.14 -45.23 -13.16
CA SER A 128 13.74 -44.86 -14.44
C SER A 128 14.10 -46.06 -15.34
N HIS A 129 13.96 -47.29 -14.84
CA HIS A 129 14.11 -48.54 -15.60
C HIS A 129 12.84 -48.94 -16.36
N GLU A 130 11.66 -48.48 -15.93
CA GLU A 130 10.40 -48.73 -16.63
C GLU A 130 10.17 -47.71 -17.75
N SER A 131 10.55 -46.45 -17.50
CA SER A 131 10.47 -45.35 -18.47
C SER A 131 11.56 -44.32 -18.21
N ALA A 132 12.09 -43.72 -19.28
CA ALA A 132 13.07 -42.64 -19.14
C ALA A 132 12.43 -41.43 -18.45
N VAL A 133 13.13 -40.89 -17.46
CA VAL A 133 12.69 -39.70 -16.71
C VAL A 133 13.24 -38.48 -17.43
N LYS A 134 12.35 -37.53 -17.76
CA LYS A 134 12.71 -36.29 -18.45
C LYS A 134 12.13 -35.09 -17.72
N GLY A 135 12.81 -33.95 -17.80
CA GLY A 135 12.30 -32.70 -17.27
C GLY A 135 13.09 -31.49 -17.74
N CYS A 136 12.51 -30.32 -17.47
CA CYS A 136 13.09 -29.03 -17.81
C CYS A 136 12.87 -28.07 -16.63
N HIS A 137 13.89 -27.30 -16.26
CA HIS A 137 13.79 -26.33 -15.17
C HIS A 137 14.56 -25.04 -15.48
N ASP A 138 13.90 -23.92 -15.19
CA ASP A 138 14.52 -22.60 -15.24
C ASP A 138 15.46 -22.39 -14.05
N VAL A 139 16.68 -21.94 -14.34
CA VAL A 139 17.70 -21.59 -13.35
C VAL A 139 17.83 -20.07 -13.28
N ARG A 140 17.33 -19.51 -12.18
CA ARG A 140 17.41 -18.06 -11.91
C ARG A 140 18.76 -17.72 -11.28
N GLY A 141 19.67 -17.20 -12.09
CA GLY A 141 20.94 -16.61 -11.68
C GLY A 141 22.16 -17.51 -11.87
N PRO A 142 23.37 -16.94 -11.81
CA PRO A 142 24.62 -17.68 -11.92
C PRO A 142 24.90 -18.52 -10.66
N GLY A 143 25.45 -19.72 -10.85
CA GLY A 143 25.65 -20.66 -9.74
C GLY A 143 26.16 -22.02 -10.20
N VAL A 144 26.13 -22.98 -9.27
CA VAL A 144 26.47 -24.38 -9.55
C VAL A 144 25.24 -25.25 -9.34
N LEU A 145 24.81 -25.87 -10.43
CA LEU A 145 23.76 -26.87 -10.45
C LEU A 145 24.41 -28.26 -10.28
N THR A 146 23.94 -29.07 -9.34
CA THR A 146 24.42 -30.45 -9.17
C THR A 146 23.25 -31.41 -9.36
N LEU A 147 23.34 -32.25 -10.38
CA LEU A 147 22.41 -33.35 -10.59
C LEU A 147 22.98 -34.58 -9.90
N THR A 148 22.21 -35.17 -8.99
CA THR A 148 22.65 -36.29 -8.16
C THR A 148 21.76 -37.51 -8.42
N TRP A 149 22.40 -38.62 -8.78
CA TRP A 149 21.81 -39.94 -8.84
C TRP A 149 22.33 -40.76 -7.67
N ASP A 150 21.43 -41.04 -6.73
CA ASP A 150 21.74 -41.65 -5.44
C ASP A 150 21.23 -43.10 -5.38
N ASN A 151 22.14 -44.01 -5.08
CA ASN A 151 21.93 -45.45 -4.91
C ASN A 151 22.19 -45.91 -3.46
N ALA A 152 22.12 -45.00 -2.47
CA ALA A 152 22.35 -45.28 -1.06
C ALA A 152 21.47 -46.40 -0.49
N PHE A 153 20.29 -46.63 -1.06
CA PHE A 153 19.33 -47.64 -0.60
C PHE A 153 19.57 -49.04 -1.17
N SER A 154 20.50 -49.21 -2.13
CA SER A 154 20.88 -50.52 -2.67
C SER A 154 22.22 -50.95 -2.10
N TRP A 155 22.23 -51.95 -1.22
CA TRP A 155 23.46 -52.43 -0.58
C TRP A 155 24.27 -53.43 -1.42
N ILE A 156 23.68 -54.03 -2.47
CA ILE A 156 24.28 -55.11 -3.24
C ILE A 156 24.41 -54.74 -4.74
N ASN A 157 23.39 -54.09 -5.30
CA ASN A 157 23.33 -53.87 -6.74
C ASN A 157 23.85 -52.47 -7.10
N GLN A 158 24.86 -52.44 -7.98
CA GLN A 158 25.23 -51.23 -8.72
C GLN A 158 24.19 -50.93 -9.81
N LYS A 159 24.12 -49.67 -10.24
CA LYS A 159 23.19 -49.23 -11.29
C LYS A 159 23.96 -48.72 -12.49
N GLU A 160 23.53 -49.15 -13.67
CA GLU A 160 24.02 -48.63 -14.94
C GLU A 160 23.06 -47.52 -15.40
N LEU A 161 23.56 -46.29 -15.43
CA LEU A 161 22.84 -45.06 -15.73
C LEU A 161 23.20 -44.57 -17.14
N SER A 162 22.19 -44.36 -17.96
CA SER A 162 22.26 -43.60 -19.19
C SER A 162 21.63 -42.23 -18.95
N TYR A 163 22.34 -41.13 -19.22
CA TYR A 163 21.80 -39.78 -19.08
C TYR A 163 22.19 -38.86 -20.25
N ALA A 164 21.34 -37.87 -20.50
CA ALA A 164 21.56 -36.73 -21.35
C ALA A 164 21.08 -35.47 -20.63
N VAL A 165 21.99 -34.53 -20.39
CA VAL A 165 21.70 -33.26 -19.72
C VAL A 165 22.14 -32.15 -20.65
N GLU A 166 21.27 -31.18 -20.90
CA GLU A 166 21.56 -30.01 -21.72
C GLU A 166 21.28 -28.75 -20.90
N LEU A 167 22.19 -27.79 -20.96
CA LEU A 167 22.03 -26.47 -20.36
C LEU A 167 22.00 -25.45 -21.49
N HIS A 168 20.85 -24.83 -21.66
CA HIS A 168 20.60 -23.72 -22.58
C HIS A 168 20.88 -22.43 -21.82
N GLN A 169 21.98 -21.77 -22.15
CA GLN A 169 22.37 -20.52 -21.50
C GLN A 169 21.98 -19.36 -22.40
N ASN A 170 21.20 -18.39 -21.91
CA ASN A 170 20.92 -17.20 -22.70
C ASN A 170 22.15 -16.27 -22.72
N VAL A 171 23.04 -16.50 -23.68
CA VAL A 171 24.29 -15.74 -23.82
C VAL A 171 24.00 -14.37 -24.46
N PRO A 172 24.18 -13.22 -23.76
CA PRO A 172 23.76 -11.90 -24.27
C PRO A 172 24.48 -11.40 -25.53
N HIS A 173 25.50 -12.13 -26.02
CA HIS A 173 26.38 -11.71 -27.11
C HIS A 173 26.40 -12.65 -28.33
N LEU A 174 25.54 -13.68 -28.37
CA LEU A 174 25.46 -14.63 -29.49
C LEU A 174 24.06 -14.74 -30.12
N ALA A 175 23.15 -13.80 -29.85
CA ALA A 175 21.99 -13.63 -30.70
C ALA A 175 22.48 -13.53 -32.17
N PRO A 176 21.96 -14.36 -33.10
CA PRO A 176 22.41 -14.34 -34.49
C PRO A 176 22.39 -12.91 -35.00
N LEU A 177 23.50 -12.48 -35.62
CA LEU A 177 23.60 -11.26 -36.40
C LEU A 177 22.58 -11.32 -37.55
N VAL A 178 21.31 -11.07 -37.23
CA VAL A 178 20.28 -10.67 -38.18
C VAL A 178 20.79 -9.36 -38.78
N PRO A 179 20.84 -9.20 -40.12
CA PRO A 179 21.39 -8.01 -40.74
C PRO A 179 20.64 -6.79 -40.20
N ALA A 180 21.43 -5.83 -39.74
CA ALA A 180 21.05 -4.53 -39.21
C ALA A 180 19.60 -4.12 -39.53
N ASN A 181 18.70 -4.31 -38.56
CA ASN A 181 17.83 -3.19 -38.21
C ASN A 181 18.82 -2.09 -37.83
N THR A 182 18.97 -1.08 -38.69
CA THR A 182 19.95 0.00 -38.50
C THR A 182 19.86 0.53 -37.06
N ALA A 183 20.94 1.09 -36.50
CA ALA A 183 20.86 1.79 -35.20
C ALA A 183 19.67 2.80 -35.15
N ARG A 184 19.25 3.27 -36.32
CA ARG A 184 18.02 4.03 -36.56
C ARG A 184 16.72 3.27 -36.25
N ASP A 185 16.61 2.01 -36.60
CA ASP A 185 15.44 1.16 -36.35
C ASP A 185 15.30 0.78 -34.87
N THR A 186 16.42 0.54 -34.18
CA THR A 186 16.43 0.33 -32.72
C THR A 186 16.03 1.62 -32.01
N LEU A 187 16.58 2.77 -32.41
CA LEU A 187 16.17 4.10 -31.93
C LEU A 187 14.67 4.37 -32.15
N GLN A 188 14.15 4.07 -33.35
CA GLN A 188 12.74 4.28 -33.66
C GLN A 188 11.82 3.40 -32.81
N ARG A 189 12.21 2.14 -32.59
CA ARG A 189 11.46 1.23 -31.70
C ARG A 189 11.44 1.78 -30.27
N GLU A 190 12.60 2.16 -29.76
CA GLU A 190 12.74 2.64 -28.40
C GLU A 190 12.01 3.99 -28.18
N LEU A 191 12.05 4.88 -29.17
CA LEU A 191 11.29 6.13 -29.17
C LEU A 191 9.79 5.84 -29.09
N ARG A 192 9.27 4.90 -29.90
CA ARG A 192 7.84 4.52 -29.88
C ARG A 192 7.44 3.94 -28.52
N LEU A 193 8.25 3.06 -27.94
CA LEU A 193 7.98 2.48 -26.63
C LEU A 193 7.93 3.55 -25.54
N ARG A 194 8.90 4.47 -25.53
CA ARG A 194 8.91 5.58 -24.56
C ARG A 194 7.77 6.56 -24.78
N GLN A 195 7.39 6.81 -26.02
CA GLN A 195 6.27 7.69 -26.35
C GLN A 195 4.95 7.08 -25.87
N ALA A 196 4.72 5.79 -26.12
CA ALA A 196 3.57 5.07 -25.58
C ALA A 196 3.55 5.07 -24.04
N ALA A 197 4.70 4.86 -23.39
CA ALA A 197 4.82 4.91 -21.94
C ALA A 197 4.57 6.33 -21.39
N PHE A 198 5.01 7.37 -22.11
CA PHE A 198 4.74 8.76 -21.76
C PHE A 198 3.24 9.06 -21.89
N ASP A 199 2.61 8.69 -23.00
CA ASP A 199 1.18 8.92 -23.24
C ASP A 199 0.32 8.20 -22.19
N ALA A 200 0.66 6.96 -21.84
CA ALA A 200 -0.01 6.23 -20.77
C ALA A 200 0.11 6.93 -19.41
N LYS A 201 1.32 7.38 -19.04
CA LYS A 201 1.56 8.11 -17.79
C LYS A 201 0.91 9.48 -17.79
N ALA A 202 0.90 10.19 -18.92
CA ALA A 202 0.23 11.48 -19.07
C ALA A 202 -1.29 11.32 -18.90
N GLY A 203 -1.88 10.24 -19.44
CA GLY A 203 -3.27 9.88 -19.20
C GLY A 203 -3.58 9.62 -17.72
N VAL A 204 -2.73 8.84 -17.03
CA VAL A 204 -2.87 8.60 -15.58
C VAL A 204 -2.72 9.89 -14.78
N LEU A 205 -1.79 10.78 -15.15
CA LEU A 205 -1.63 12.07 -14.50
C LEU A 205 -2.88 12.93 -14.67
N ALA A 206 -3.44 12.99 -15.87
CA ALA A 206 -4.65 13.76 -16.15
C ALA A 206 -5.87 13.24 -15.34
N THR A 207 -6.04 11.93 -15.24
CA THR A 207 -7.13 11.35 -14.43
C THR A 207 -6.96 11.59 -12.94
N LEU A 208 -5.72 11.46 -12.43
CA LEU A 208 -5.39 11.78 -11.04
C LEU A 208 -5.62 13.27 -10.76
N GLN A 209 -5.21 14.15 -11.66
CA GLN A 209 -5.41 15.60 -11.51
C GLN A 209 -6.91 15.94 -11.46
N ALA A 210 -7.71 15.41 -12.38
CA ALA A 210 -9.17 15.58 -12.35
C ALA A 210 -9.79 15.05 -11.05
N SER A 211 -9.26 13.94 -10.52
CA SER A 211 -9.70 13.36 -9.25
C SER A 211 -9.34 14.25 -8.04
N VAL A 212 -8.14 14.84 -8.05
CA VAL A 212 -7.72 15.82 -7.03
C VAL A 212 -8.59 17.06 -7.09
N ASP A 213 -8.80 17.63 -8.27
CA ASP A 213 -9.61 18.83 -8.46
C ASP A 213 -11.07 18.61 -8.03
N SER A 214 -11.63 17.44 -8.36
CA SER A 214 -12.98 17.04 -7.92
C SER A 214 -13.08 16.93 -6.39
N ARG A 215 -12.09 16.29 -5.73
CA ARG A 215 -12.07 16.22 -4.26
C ARG A 215 -11.90 17.60 -3.64
N GLN A 216 -11.07 18.45 -4.23
CA GLN A 216 -10.86 19.81 -3.74
C GLN A 216 -12.15 20.64 -3.82
N ALA A 217 -12.90 20.53 -4.92
CA ALA A 217 -14.20 21.18 -5.05
C ALA A 217 -15.19 20.69 -3.99
N LYS A 218 -15.20 19.38 -3.70
CA LYS A 218 -16.06 18.80 -2.65
C LYS A 218 -15.67 19.27 -1.25
N ILE A 219 -14.38 19.43 -0.97
CA ILE A 219 -13.90 19.98 0.31
C ILE A 219 -14.43 21.40 0.49
N LEU A 220 -14.30 22.26 -0.53
CA LEU A 220 -14.79 23.64 -0.48
C LEU A 220 -16.31 23.73 -0.28
N ASP A 221 -17.08 22.85 -0.93
CA ASP A 221 -18.53 22.76 -0.74
C ASP A 221 -18.91 22.37 0.71
N LEU A 222 -18.22 21.36 1.28
CA LEU A 222 -18.44 20.95 2.67
C LEU A 222 -18.04 22.06 3.65
N GLU A 223 -16.97 22.81 3.39
CA GLU A 223 -16.56 23.96 4.19
C GLU A 223 -17.62 25.07 4.19
N GLN A 224 -18.22 25.36 3.03
CA GLN A 224 -19.32 26.33 2.92
C GLN A 224 -20.57 25.87 3.68
N GLN A 225 -20.92 24.58 3.60
CA GLN A 225 -22.04 24.01 4.35
C GLN A 225 -21.82 24.10 5.85
N LEU A 226 -20.61 23.81 6.33
CA LEU A 226 -20.26 23.96 7.74
C LEU A 226 -20.38 25.42 8.21
N ALA A 227 -19.89 26.38 7.42
CA ALA A 227 -20.00 27.80 7.76
C ALA A 227 -21.46 28.27 7.84
N ARG A 228 -22.32 27.78 6.93
CA ARG A 228 -23.75 28.06 6.95
C ARG A 228 -24.42 27.47 8.20
N LEU A 229 -24.17 26.20 8.50
CA LEU A 229 -24.73 25.54 9.70
C LEU A 229 -24.26 26.21 10.99
N GLN A 230 -23.01 26.67 11.06
CA GLN A 230 -22.52 27.43 12.21
C GLN A 230 -23.26 28.76 12.39
N THR A 231 -23.57 29.44 11.29
CA THR A 231 -24.34 30.68 11.33
C THR A 231 -25.78 30.42 11.78
N GLU A 232 -26.44 29.39 11.22
CA GLU A 232 -27.81 28.98 11.60
C GLU A 232 -27.87 28.54 13.08
N LEU A 233 -26.84 27.86 13.58
CA LEU A 233 -26.74 27.49 14.98
C LEU A 233 -26.59 28.73 15.88
N ALA A 234 -25.75 29.69 15.51
CA ALA A 234 -25.56 30.92 16.27
C ALA A 234 -26.89 31.70 16.38
N THR A 235 -27.61 31.85 15.26
CA THR A 235 -28.93 32.53 15.27
C THR A 235 -29.94 31.80 16.13
N ALA A 236 -29.99 30.46 16.08
CA ALA A 236 -30.92 29.68 16.89
C ALA A 236 -30.61 29.77 18.40
N VAL A 237 -29.33 29.82 18.76
CA VAL A 237 -28.90 30.02 20.16
C VAL A 237 -29.30 31.42 20.65
N ASP A 238 -29.10 32.45 19.82
CA ASP A 238 -29.50 33.82 20.16
C ASP A 238 -31.02 33.93 20.33
N GLU A 239 -31.80 33.37 19.39
CA GLU A 239 -33.27 33.30 19.46
C GLU A 239 -33.74 32.55 20.72
N GLN A 240 -33.12 31.41 21.04
CA GLN A 240 -33.42 30.66 22.26
C GLN A 240 -33.13 31.49 23.52
N SER A 241 -32.02 32.24 23.53
CA SER A 241 -31.66 33.08 24.67
C SER A 241 -32.68 34.22 24.87
N GLN A 242 -33.15 34.83 23.79
CA GLN A 242 -34.18 35.88 23.82
C GLN A 242 -35.52 35.31 24.29
N ALA A 243 -35.97 34.20 23.72
CA ALA A 243 -37.21 33.53 24.13
C ALA A 243 -37.18 33.11 25.61
N THR A 244 -36.02 32.66 26.10
CA THR A 244 -35.84 32.31 27.52
C THR A 244 -35.93 33.54 28.42
N ALA A 245 -35.35 34.67 28.00
CA ALA A 245 -35.43 35.93 28.75
C ALA A 245 -36.86 36.47 28.79
N GLU A 246 -37.58 36.44 27.66
CA GLU A 246 -38.99 36.82 27.57
C GLU A 246 -39.86 35.92 28.45
N LEU A 247 -39.68 34.60 28.38
CA LEU A 247 -40.38 33.63 29.23
C LEU A 247 -40.18 33.95 30.71
N GLN A 248 -38.96 34.25 31.13
CA GLN A 248 -38.66 34.63 32.52
C GLN A 248 -39.31 35.96 32.90
N GLY A 249 -39.37 36.94 31.99
CA GLY A 249 -40.08 38.20 32.19
C GLY A 249 -41.57 37.97 32.44
N VAL A 250 -42.23 37.28 31.51
CA VAL A 250 -43.66 36.96 31.60
C VAL A 250 -43.97 36.12 32.85
N ALA A 251 -43.12 35.15 33.20
CA ALA A 251 -43.31 34.34 34.40
C ALA A 251 -43.31 35.19 35.68
N ARG A 252 -42.42 36.18 35.79
CA ARG A 252 -42.41 37.13 36.92
C ARG A 252 -43.67 37.99 36.94
N ASP A 253 -44.10 38.49 35.78
CA ASP A 253 -45.31 39.32 35.69
C ASP A 253 -46.56 38.52 36.11
N VAL A 254 -46.67 37.26 35.71
CA VAL A 254 -47.74 36.35 36.13
C VAL A 254 -47.70 36.14 37.66
N GLU A 255 -46.52 35.94 38.24
CA GLU A 255 -46.37 35.81 39.70
C GLU A 255 -46.78 37.08 40.44
N VAL A 256 -46.41 38.27 39.93
CA VAL A 256 -46.84 39.55 40.50
C VAL A 256 -48.36 39.69 40.43
N LEU A 257 -48.97 39.43 39.27
CA LEU A 257 -50.43 39.51 39.09
C LEU A 257 -51.18 38.50 39.95
N ASP A 258 -50.67 37.27 40.12
CA ASP A 258 -51.26 36.27 41.01
C ASP A 258 -51.25 36.73 42.47
N ASN A 259 -50.13 37.33 42.92
CA ASN A 259 -50.03 37.94 44.24
C ASN A 259 -51.00 39.12 44.41
N GLU A 260 -51.15 39.98 43.40
CA GLU A 260 -52.09 41.10 43.40
C GLU A 260 -53.55 40.63 43.43
N LEU A 261 -53.92 39.66 42.58
CA LEU A 261 -55.25 39.06 42.53
C LEU A 261 -55.59 38.40 43.87
N THR A 262 -54.65 37.65 44.44
CA THR A 262 -54.80 37.04 45.77
C THR A 262 -55.04 38.12 46.82
N ALA A 263 -54.22 39.17 46.83
CA ALA A 263 -54.37 40.29 47.75
C ALA A 263 -55.74 40.98 47.61
N LEU A 264 -56.22 41.21 46.39
CA LEU A 264 -57.54 41.79 46.14
C LEU A 264 -58.68 40.84 46.53
N ALA A 265 -58.56 39.55 46.24
CA ALA A 265 -59.56 38.54 46.60
C ALA A 265 -59.78 38.48 48.12
N TRP A 266 -58.72 38.56 48.93
CA TRP A 266 -58.85 38.67 50.38
C TRP A 266 -59.59 39.93 50.84
N ARG A 267 -59.48 41.03 50.07
CA ARG A 267 -60.07 42.33 50.40
C ARG A 267 -61.54 42.45 50.06
N THR A 268 -62.04 41.63 49.14
CA THR A 268 -63.45 41.61 48.75
C THR A 268 -64.30 40.71 49.65
N LEU A 269 -63.69 39.89 50.50
CA LEU A 269 -64.40 39.05 51.46
C LEU A 269 -65.01 39.91 52.59
N PRO A 270 -66.26 39.65 53.00
CA PRO A 270 -66.83 40.27 54.20
C PRO A 270 -66.00 39.94 55.44
N THR A 271 -65.82 40.91 56.35
CA THR A 271 -65.08 40.73 57.61
C THR A 271 -65.41 39.44 58.39
N PRO A 272 -66.68 39.06 58.62
CA PRO A 272 -66.98 37.83 59.36
C PRO A 272 -66.55 36.56 58.62
N MET A 273 -66.44 36.62 57.28
CA MET A 273 -65.97 35.50 56.47
C MET A 273 -64.45 35.37 56.55
N VAL A 274 -63.73 36.49 56.51
CA VAL A 274 -62.27 36.53 56.70
C VAL A 274 -61.89 35.96 58.08
N GLU A 275 -62.56 36.40 59.14
CA GLU A 275 -62.34 35.90 60.51
C GLU A 275 -62.56 34.40 60.61
N ARG A 276 -63.66 33.89 60.01
CA ARG A 276 -63.97 32.46 59.98
C ARG A 276 -62.91 31.68 59.22
N ILE A 277 -62.46 32.15 58.06
CA ILE A 277 -61.41 31.47 57.26
C ILE A 277 -60.09 31.44 58.04
N LEU A 278 -59.67 32.58 58.61
CA LEU A 278 -58.43 32.67 59.38
C LEU A 278 -58.47 31.84 60.67
N SER A 279 -59.66 31.57 61.22
CA SER A 279 -59.82 30.70 62.41
C SER A 279 -59.45 29.22 62.15
N PHE A 280 -59.40 28.79 60.89
CA PHE A 280 -58.96 27.44 60.51
C PHE A 280 -57.47 27.37 60.12
N GLY A 281 -56.79 28.51 59.94
CA GLY A 281 -55.39 28.57 59.53
C GLY A 281 -54.41 28.32 60.67
N ALA A 282 -53.23 27.77 60.38
CA ALA A 282 -52.19 27.61 61.39
C ALA A 282 -51.61 28.99 61.79
N LYS A 283 -51.06 29.10 63.01
CA LYS A 283 -50.39 30.34 63.47
C LYS A 283 -49.27 30.82 62.53
N ALA A 284 -48.63 29.91 61.79
CA ALA A 284 -47.60 30.23 60.79
C ALA A 284 -48.20 30.94 59.56
N ASP A 285 -49.27 30.38 59.00
CA ASP A 285 -50.00 30.98 57.86
C ASP A 285 -50.55 32.34 58.23
N TRP A 286 -51.01 32.50 59.48
CA TRP A 286 -51.50 33.76 60.00
C TRP A 286 -50.39 34.84 60.04
N LYS A 287 -49.19 34.49 60.51
CA LYS A 287 -48.04 35.40 60.50
C LYS A 287 -47.62 35.79 59.09
N GLN A 288 -47.62 34.82 58.17
CA GLN A 288 -47.26 35.07 56.77
C GLN A 288 -48.29 35.98 56.08
N TRP A 289 -49.59 35.74 56.32
CA TRP A 289 -50.66 36.59 55.83
C TRP A 289 -50.59 38.02 56.39
N ILE A 290 -50.34 38.17 57.69
CA ILE A 290 -50.16 39.50 58.33
C ILE A 290 -48.94 40.22 57.78
N ALA A 291 -47.83 39.53 57.54
CA ALA A 291 -46.63 40.12 56.98
C ALA A 291 -46.88 40.70 55.58
N ILE A 292 -47.63 39.98 54.75
CA ILE A 292 -48.01 40.40 53.39
C ILE A 292 -49.06 41.54 53.43
N ASN A 293 -49.99 41.51 54.41
CA ASN A 293 -51.12 42.44 54.48
C ASN A 293 -51.02 43.45 55.64
N LYS A 294 -49.81 43.84 56.05
CA LYS A 294 -49.54 44.63 57.27
C LYS A 294 -50.37 45.92 57.38
N LYS A 295 -50.59 46.64 56.26
CA LYS A 295 -51.43 47.85 56.22
C LYS A 295 -52.93 47.56 56.32
N TRP A 296 -53.38 46.41 55.81
CA TRP A 296 -54.78 46.01 55.80
C TRP A 296 -55.21 45.40 57.14
N HIS A 297 -54.30 44.69 57.80
CA HIS A 297 -54.50 44.19 59.17
C HIS A 297 -54.89 45.31 60.14
N GLY A 298 -54.35 46.53 59.99
CA GLY A 298 -54.72 47.69 60.80
C GLY A 298 -56.20 48.11 60.68
N ILE A 299 -56.86 47.76 59.56
CA ILE A 299 -58.28 48.05 59.30
C ILE A 299 -59.17 46.92 59.87
N VAL A 300 -58.68 45.68 59.86
CA VAL A 300 -59.36 44.49 60.41
C VAL A 300 -59.12 44.33 61.93
N ALA A 301 -58.37 45.24 62.56
CA ALA A 301 -57.76 45.13 63.89
C ALA A 301 -58.70 45.03 65.12
N GLY A 302 -59.96 44.63 64.96
CA GLY A 302 -60.85 44.25 66.06
C GLY A 302 -60.68 42.80 66.53
N PHE A 303 -60.01 41.93 65.76
CA PHE A 303 -60.01 40.48 66.02
C PHE A 303 -58.68 39.98 66.61
N LYS A 304 -58.72 39.40 67.82
CA LYS A 304 -57.62 38.60 68.38
C LYS A 304 -57.86 37.12 68.04
N PRO A 305 -56.85 36.38 67.58
CA PRO A 305 -57.00 34.94 67.33
C PRO A 305 -57.34 34.25 68.65
N ALA A 306 -58.36 33.38 68.63
CA ALA A 306 -58.71 32.58 69.79
C ALA A 306 -57.51 31.69 70.17
N GLU A 307 -57.04 31.80 71.41
CA GLU A 307 -56.08 30.85 71.99
C GLU A 307 -56.79 29.50 72.09
N ARG A 308 -56.42 28.57 71.21
CA ARG A 308 -56.69 27.15 71.42
C ARG A 308 -55.38 26.51 71.88
N ASP A 309 -55.44 25.92 73.07
CA ASP A 309 -54.44 25.00 73.64
C ASP A 309 -54.29 23.74 72.78
#